data_AF-A0A9Y2P3P1-F1
#
_entry.id   AF-A0A9Y2P3P1-F1
#
_cell.length_a   1.000
_cell.length_b   1.000
_cell.length_c   1.000
_cell.angle_alpha   90.00
_cell.angle_beta   90.00
_cell.angle_gamma   90.00
#
_symmetry.space_group_name_H-M   'P 1'
#
loop_
_entity.id
_entity.type
_entity.pdbx_description
1 polymer ?
#
loop_
_entity_poly.entity_id
_entity_poly.type
_entity_poly.pdbx_seq_one_letter_code
_entity_poly.pdbx_strand_id
1 'polypeptide(L)'
;MDAMPAQFETNICAPATGAQEHREMTGDATTTTEPFGLRAAWLHFANQIEIRRLAKLHVRIERKKAALAELVGERHTIMRRRMRRAGGKH
;
A
#
# COMPACT_ATOMS: atom_id res chain seq x y z
N MET A 1 -38.89 -11.79 41.29
CA MET A 1 -38.74 -10.99 40.06
C MET A 1 -37.34 -11.27 39.56
N ASP A 2 -37.27 -12.25 38.68
CA ASP A 2 -36.09 -13.03 38.36
C ASP A 2 -35.06 -12.27 37.53
N ALA A 3 -33.79 -12.52 37.82
CA ALA A 3 -32.65 -12.01 37.09
C ALA A 3 -32.61 -12.62 35.68
N MET A 4 -32.64 -11.77 34.65
CA MET A 4 -32.42 -12.15 33.25
C MET A 4 -30.90 -12.27 33.00
N PRO A 5 -30.37 -13.44 32.61
CA PRO A 5 -28.99 -13.50 32.11
C PRO A 5 -28.95 -12.99 30.66
N ALA A 6 -28.22 -11.89 30.45
CA ALA A 6 -27.85 -11.40 29.13
C ALA A 6 -26.97 -12.45 28.43
N GLN A 7 -27.49 -13.02 27.36
CA GLN A 7 -26.79 -14.00 26.53
C GLN A 7 -25.79 -13.24 25.65
N PHE A 8 -24.50 -13.34 25.97
CA PHE A 8 -23.44 -12.88 25.08
C PHE A 8 -23.27 -13.93 23.97
N GLU A 9 -23.84 -13.68 22.79
CA GLU A 9 -23.52 -14.43 21.59
C GLU A 9 -22.10 -14.03 21.13
N THR A 10 -21.12 -14.78 21.61
CA THR A 10 -19.77 -14.76 21.06
C THR A 10 -19.79 -15.46 19.71
N ASN A 11 -19.97 -14.69 18.64
CA ASN A 11 -19.78 -15.20 17.28
C ASN A 11 -18.27 -15.35 17.04
N ILE A 12 -17.71 -16.45 17.55
CA ILE A 12 -16.32 -16.84 17.36
C ILE A 12 -16.19 -17.27 15.89
N CYS A 13 -15.75 -16.33 15.06
CA CYS A 13 -15.40 -16.56 13.68
C CYS A 13 -14.21 -17.53 13.64
N ALA A 14 -14.45 -18.79 13.27
CA ALA A 14 -13.42 -19.79 13.08
C ALA A 14 -12.53 -19.40 11.88
N PRO A 15 -11.20 -19.49 11.97
CA PRO A 15 -10.36 -19.33 10.80
C PRO A 15 -10.52 -20.57 9.92
N ALA A 16 -11.11 -20.40 8.74
CA ALA A 16 -11.03 -21.41 7.69
C ALA A 16 -9.55 -21.56 7.30
N THR A 17 -8.95 -22.70 7.68
CA THR A 17 -7.65 -23.14 7.17
C THR A 17 -7.80 -23.44 5.69
N GLY A 18 -7.75 -22.39 4.86
CA GLY A 18 -7.48 -22.51 3.44
C GLY A 18 -6.00 -22.86 3.28
N ALA A 19 -5.72 -24.11 2.93
CA ALA A 19 -4.42 -24.50 2.41
C ALA A 19 -4.15 -23.68 1.14
N GLN A 20 -3.34 -22.63 1.25
CA GLN A 20 -2.77 -21.98 0.07
C GLN A 20 -1.65 -22.89 -0.44
N GLU A 21 -1.93 -23.56 -1.54
CA GLU A 21 -0.92 -24.18 -2.38
C GLU A 21 0.14 -23.13 -2.72
N HIS A 22 1.36 -23.39 -2.28
CA HIS A 22 2.54 -22.65 -2.69
C HIS A 22 2.80 -22.98 -4.17
N ARG A 23 2.15 -22.23 -5.05
CA ARG A 23 2.43 -22.28 -6.48
C ARG A 23 3.80 -21.66 -6.70
N GLU A 24 4.82 -22.51 -6.73
CA GLU A 24 6.16 -22.16 -7.20
C GLU A 24 6.04 -21.65 -8.64
N MET A 25 6.10 -20.32 -8.78
CA MET A 25 6.27 -19.67 -10.06
C MET A 25 7.77 -19.69 -10.37
N THR A 26 8.24 -20.76 -10.99
CA THR A 26 9.58 -20.85 -11.59
C THR A 26 9.59 -20.03 -12.88
N GLY A 27 9.71 -18.72 -12.72
CA GLY A 27 10.04 -17.78 -13.78
C GLY A 27 11.45 -17.26 -13.55
N ASP A 28 12.45 -17.97 -14.07
CA ASP A 28 13.82 -17.45 -14.21
C ASP A 28 13.80 -16.36 -15.28
N ALA A 29 13.37 -15.17 -14.86
CA ALA A 29 13.61 -13.94 -15.60
C ALA A 29 14.83 -13.29 -14.96
N THR A 30 16.01 -13.51 -15.52
CA THR A 30 17.18 -12.66 -15.31
C THR A 30 16.96 -11.27 -15.93
N THR A 31 15.78 -10.67 -15.74
CA THR A 31 15.63 -9.23 -15.82
C THR A 31 16.46 -8.71 -14.66
N THR A 32 17.65 -8.22 -14.97
CA THR A 32 18.48 -7.42 -14.08
C THR A 32 17.70 -6.15 -13.75
N THR A 33 16.69 -6.29 -12.89
CA THR A 33 15.88 -5.19 -12.40
C THR A 33 16.81 -4.36 -11.56
N GLU A 34 17.13 -3.17 -12.06
CA GLU A 34 18.01 -2.25 -11.38
C GLU A 34 17.47 -1.97 -9.97
N PRO A 35 18.33 -1.97 -8.95
CA PRO A 35 17.89 -1.71 -7.59
C PRO A 35 17.20 -0.34 -7.54
N PHE A 36 15.98 -0.32 -6.98
CA PHE A 36 15.13 0.88 -6.89
C PHE A 36 14.68 1.47 -8.25
N GLY A 37 14.83 0.71 -9.35
CA GLY A 37 14.55 1.19 -10.70
C GLY A 37 15.51 2.29 -11.16
N LEU A 38 16.71 2.37 -10.55
CA LEU A 38 17.69 3.42 -10.79
C LEU A 38 19.07 2.84 -11.13
N ARG A 39 19.65 3.37 -12.20
CA ARG A 39 21.01 3.09 -12.66
C ARG A 39 22.05 4.02 -12.01
N ALA A 40 22.01 4.12 -10.68
CA ALA A 40 22.81 5.10 -9.97
C ALA A 40 24.24 4.62 -9.73
N ALA A 41 25.24 5.35 -10.24
CA ALA A 41 26.66 4.97 -10.13
C ALA A 41 27.15 4.80 -8.67
N TRP A 42 26.55 5.51 -7.71
CA TRP A 42 26.91 5.38 -6.31
C TRP A 42 26.55 4.00 -5.71
N LEU A 43 25.64 3.24 -6.33
CA LEU A 43 25.27 1.90 -5.88
C LEU A 43 26.44 0.90 -5.96
N HIS A 44 27.40 1.14 -6.85
CA HIS A 44 28.60 0.31 -6.94
C HIS A 44 29.48 0.39 -5.69
N PHE A 45 29.37 1.47 -4.92
CA PHE A 45 30.14 1.70 -3.70
C PHE A 45 29.37 1.33 -2.43
N ALA A 46 28.07 1.03 -2.54
CA ALA A 46 27.23 0.75 -1.40
C ALA A 46 27.41 -0.69 -0.91
N ASN A 47 27.54 -0.88 0.41
CA ASN A 47 27.63 -2.21 0.99
C ASN A 47 26.23 -2.86 1.16
N GLN A 48 26.19 -4.16 1.45
CA GLN A 48 24.93 -4.91 1.56
C GLN A 48 24.00 -4.37 2.66
N ILE A 49 24.55 -3.82 3.76
CA ILE A 49 23.75 -3.26 4.86
C ILE A 49 23.08 -1.96 4.41
N GLU A 50 23.83 -1.10 3.72
CA GLU A 50 23.33 0.14 3.13
C GLU A 50 22.24 -0.14 2.11
N ILE A 51 22.46 -1.10 1.20
CA ILE A 51 21.45 -1.51 0.21
C ILE A 51 20.17 -1.99 0.90
N ARG A 52 20.26 -2.79 1.97
CA ARG A 52 19.07 -3.22 2.74
C ARG A 52 18.34 -2.05 3.41
N ARG A 53 19.08 -1.08 3.97
CA ARG A 53 18.49 0.13 4.57
C ARG A 53 17.79 0.99 3.52
N LEU A 54 18.42 1.16 2.37
CA LEU A 54 17.88 1.88 1.23
C LEU A 54 16.61 1.22 0.69
N ALA A 55 16.55 -0.11 0.61
CA ALA A 55 15.33 -0.82 0.22
C ALA A 55 14.16 -0.53 1.15
N LYS A 56 14.38 -0.51 2.47
CA LYS A 56 13.34 -0.12 3.43
C LYS A 56 12.89 1.33 3.23
N LEU A 57 13.82 2.24 2.96
CA LEU A 57 13.49 3.64 2.70
C LEU A 57 12.72 3.81 1.39
N HIS A 58 13.12 3.13 0.33
CA HIS A 58 12.45 3.15 -0.96
C HIS A 58 10.98 2.75 -0.82
N VAL A 59 10.68 1.62 -0.18
CA VAL A 59 9.30 1.19 0.08
C VAL A 59 8.50 2.24 0.86
N ARG A 60 9.12 2.88 1.86
CA ARG A 60 8.46 3.94 2.64
C ARG A 60 8.18 5.19 1.80
N ILE A 61 9.09 5.56 0.92
CA ILE A 61 8.94 6.70 0.01
C ILE A 61 7.81 6.42 -0.98
N GLU A 62 7.79 5.24 -1.61
CA GLU A 62 6.74 4.90 -2.57
C GLU A 62 5.35 4.87 -1.93
N ARG A 63 5.22 4.35 -0.70
CA ARG A 63 3.97 4.44 0.07
C ARG A 63 3.52 5.89 0.30
N LYS A 64 4.45 6.77 0.66
CA LYS A 64 4.14 8.20 0.86
C LYS A 64 3.76 8.90 -0.44
N LYS A 65 4.40 8.56 -1.56
CA LYS A 65 4.04 9.07 -2.88
C LYS A 65 2.62 8.66 -3.28
N ALA A 66 2.25 7.40 -3.05
CA ALA A 66 0.90 6.91 -3.32
C ALA A 66 -0.14 7.68 -2.49
N ALA A 67 0.05 7.81 -1.18
CA ALA A 67 -0.84 8.57 -0.31
C ALA A 67 -0.94 10.05 -0.72
N LEU A 68 0.17 10.66 -1.14
CA LEU A 68 0.18 12.04 -1.65
C LEU A 68 -0.63 12.16 -2.94
N ALA A 69 -0.49 11.20 -3.86
CA ALA A 69 -1.25 11.19 -5.11
C ALA A 69 -2.76 11.11 -4.87
N GLU A 70 -3.20 10.32 -3.88
CA GLU A 70 -4.61 10.25 -3.46
C GLU A 70 -5.11 11.61 -2.97
N LEU A 71 -4.39 12.25 -2.03
CA LEU A 71 -4.75 13.56 -1.50
C LEU A 71 -4.80 14.66 -2.58
N VAL A 72 -3.86 14.63 -3.52
CA VAL A 72 -3.86 15.54 -4.67
C VAL A 72 -5.09 15.29 -5.57
N GLY A 73 -5.45 14.03 -5.80
CA GLY A 73 -6.65 13.64 -6.54
C GLY A 73 -7.95 14.13 -5.89
N GLU A 74 -8.05 13.99 -4.57
CA GLU A 74 -9.18 14.51 -3.78
C GLU A 74 -9.27 16.04 -3.88
N ARG A 75 -8.15 16.75 -3.69
CA ARG A 75 -8.08 18.20 -3.85
C ARG A 75 -8.59 18.63 -5.22
N HIS A 76 -8.13 17.98 -6.29
CA HIS A 76 -8.59 18.28 -7.65
C HIS A 76 -10.10 18.05 -7.81
N THR A 77 -10.64 16.98 -7.22
CA THR A 77 -12.07 16.69 -7.25
C THR A 77 -12.88 17.77 -6.54
N ILE A 78 -12.44 18.20 -5.35
CA ILE A 78 -13.08 19.27 -4.58
C ILE A 78 -13.02 20.59 -5.34
N MET A 79 -11.86 20.96 -5.87
CA MET A 79 -11.69 22.19 -6.64
C MET A 79 -12.58 22.19 -7.88
N ARG A 80 -12.63 21.09 -8.64
CA ARG A 80 -13.50 20.96 -9.81
C ARG A 80 -14.97 21.13 -9.44
N ARG A 81 -15.42 20.53 -8.33
CA ARG A 81 -16.79 20.71 -7.82
C ARG A 81 -17.06 22.17 -7.45
N ARG A 82 -16.15 22.83 -6.75
CA ARG A 82 -16.28 24.25 -6.36
C ARG A 82 -16.37 25.16 -7.58
N MET A 83 -15.45 25.01 -8.53
CA MET A 83 -15.43 25.85 -9.75
C MET A 83 -16.69 25.65 -10.60
N ARG A 84 -17.20 24.41 -10.73
CA ARG A 84 -18.47 24.16 -11.43
C ARG A 84 -19.67 24.84 -10.76
N ARG A 85 -19.73 24.86 -9.42
CA ARG A 85 -20.79 25.57 -8.69
C ARG A 85 -20.65 27.09 -8.83
N ALA A 86 -19.44 27.62 -8.71
CA ALA A 86 -19.17 29.06 -8.84
C ALA A 86 -19.43 29.59 -10.26
N GLY A 87 -19.18 28.78 -11.29
CA GLY A 87 -19.51 29.10 -12.69
C GLY A 87 -20.95 28.77 -13.09
N GLY A 88 -21.76 28.23 -12.17
CA GLY A 88 -23.18 28.01 -12.37
C GLY A 88 -23.90 29.36 -12.40
N LYS A 89 -24.09 29.90 -13.61
CA LYS A 89 -25.17 30.85 -13.89
C LYS A 89 -26.48 30.16 -13.48
N HIS A 90 -27.14 30.71 -12.46
CA HIS A 90 -28.56 30.45 -12.23
C HIS A 90 -29.37 30.95 -13.42
#